data_AF-A0AA35RYB0-F1
#
_entry.id   AF-A0AA35RYB0-F1
#
_cell.length_a   1.000
_cell.length_b   1.000
_cell.length_c   1.000
_cell.angle_alpha   90.00
_cell.angle_beta   90.00
_cell.angle_gamma   90.00
#
_symmetry.space_group_name_H-M   'P 1'
#
loop_
_entity.id
_entity.type
_entity.pdbx_description
1 polymer ?
#
loop_
_entity_poly.entity_id
_entity_poly.type
_entity_poly.pdbx_seq_one_letter_code
_entity_poly.pdbx_strand_id
1 'polypeptide(L)'
;PPAVQFHEAVEKFNSNVAYSGLKHAVSSEGIFSENKEKLINGSLTALLMKEGDQNSLPNDRLEEQFHALRRLVASKAGYEAFTSLTNFREIVGKKVVRALRRKDDGISHACVDFLCALMQPMHDNYDLRQEQMNKSSLLSSKPFLEMVLEPLKTHVVAWYGSTGSQLHPRFLHICCLSSLQ
;
A
#
# COMPACT_ATOMS: atom_id res chain seq x y z
N PRO A 1 31.69 2.06 -4.55
CA PRO A 1 30.52 2.65 -5.24
C PRO A 1 29.92 3.78 -4.38
N PRO A 2 29.53 4.93 -4.95
CA PRO A 2 28.81 5.96 -4.20
C PRO A 2 27.51 5.37 -3.63
N ALA A 3 27.14 5.79 -2.42
CA ALA A 3 25.91 5.33 -1.79
C ALA A 3 24.70 5.76 -2.64
N VAL A 4 23.90 4.79 -3.08
CA VAL A 4 22.66 5.06 -3.84
C VAL A 4 21.71 5.87 -2.94
N GLN A 5 21.21 6.98 -3.45
CA GLN A 5 20.24 7.79 -2.70
C GLN A 5 18.93 7.02 -2.57
N PHE A 6 18.22 7.20 -1.44
CA PHE A 6 16.99 6.44 -1.19
C PHE A 6 15.95 6.60 -2.30
N HIS A 7 15.74 7.82 -2.81
CA HIS A 7 14.74 8.04 -3.87
C HIS A 7 15.11 7.28 -5.15
N GLU A 8 16.40 7.23 -5.49
CA GLU A 8 16.91 6.48 -6.63
C GLU A 8 16.72 4.97 -6.43
N ALA A 9 16.87 4.47 -5.19
CA ALA A 9 16.57 3.08 -4.87
C ALA A 9 15.07 2.75 -5.03
N VAL A 10 14.18 3.66 -4.60
CA VAL A 10 12.72 3.50 -4.78
C VAL A 10 12.34 3.54 -6.25
N GLU A 11 12.89 4.47 -7.02
CA GLU A 11 12.66 4.61 -8.46
C GLU A 11 13.12 3.36 -9.22
N LYS A 12 14.33 2.86 -8.91
CA LYS A 12 14.84 1.59 -9.44
C LYS A 12 13.95 0.41 -9.06
N PHE A 13 13.49 0.35 -7.80
CA PHE A 13 12.57 -0.71 -7.37
C PHE A 13 11.25 -0.66 -8.16
N ASN A 14 10.62 0.51 -8.29
CA ASN A 14 9.36 0.68 -9.01
C ASN A 14 9.48 0.35 -10.50
N SER A 15 10.65 0.61 -11.10
CA SER A 15 10.95 0.30 -12.50
C SER A 15 11.19 -1.18 -12.76
N ASN A 16 11.71 -1.90 -11.77
CA ASN A 16 12.10 -3.32 -11.92
C ASN A 16 11.10 -4.30 -11.29
N VAL A 17 10.16 -3.82 -10.48
CA VAL A 17 9.13 -4.66 -9.85
C VAL A 17 7.79 -4.38 -10.50
N ALA A 18 7.25 -5.42 -11.14
CA ALA A 18 5.94 -5.36 -11.77
C ALA A 18 4.85 -4.99 -10.76
N TYR A 19 3.78 -4.40 -11.26
CA TYR A 19 2.61 -4.05 -10.46
C TYR A 19 1.94 -5.26 -9.82
N SER A 20 2.15 -6.49 -10.30
CA SER A 20 1.73 -7.70 -9.60
C SER A 20 2.45 -7.94 -8.26
N GLY A 21 3.52 -7.19 -7.98
CA GLY A 21 4.38 -7.37 -6.81
C GLY A 21 5.35 -8.54 -6.96
N LEU A 22 5.99 -8.91 -5.85
CA LEU A 22 7.02 -9.95 -5.77
C LEU A 22 6.42 -11.38 -5.73
N LYS A 23 5.51 -11.71 -6.65
CA LYS A 23 4.74 -12.99 -6.65
C LYS A 23 5.61 -14.24 -6.70
N HIS A 24 6.64 -14.24 -7.55
CA HIS A 24 7.54 -15.37 -7.75
C HIS A 24 8.88 -15.23 -7.01
N ALA A 25 9.01 -14.25 -6.12
CA ALA A 25 10.19 -14.20 -5.26
C ALA A 25 10.26 -15.42 -4.33
N VAL A 26 9.14 -16.13 -4.15
CA VAL A 26 9.05 -17.43 -3.48
C VAL A 26 9.17 -18.54 -4.52
N SER A 27 10.35 -18.74 -5.08
CA SER A 27 10.73 -20.01 -5.66
C SER A 27 11.42 -20.85 -4.60
N SER A 28 10.93 -22.09 -4.45
CA SER A 28 11.44 -23.24 -3.68
C SER A 28 11.42 -23.15 -2.15
N GLU A 29 10.62 -24.03 -1.56
CA GLU A 29 10.83 -24.59 -0.23
C GLU A 29 12.32 -24.96 -0.07
N GLY A 30 13.05 -24.21 0.73
CA GLY A 30 14.47 -24.39 0.94
C GLY A 30 15.00 -23.39 1.95
N ILE A 31 16.11 -23.74 2.61
CA ILE A 31 16.77 -23.05 3.72
C ILE A 31 17.08 -21.55 3.44
N PHE A 32 16.92 -21.08 2.19
CA PHE A 32 17.13 -19.69 1.74
C PHE A 32 15.87 -18.82 1.64
N SER A 33 14.66 -19.36 1.88
CA SER A 33 13.39 -18.61 1.79
C SER A 33 13.24 -17.53 2.87
N GLU A 34 13.75 -17.80 4.07
CA GLU A 34 13.67 -16.91 5.25
C GLU A 34 14.33 -15.53 5.00
N ASN A 35 15.30 -15.46 4.09
CA ASN A 35 16.00 -14.21 3.79
C ASN A 35 15.14 -13.20 3.03
N LYS A 36 14.20 -13.65 2.19
CA LYS A 36 13.42 -12.73 1.34
C LYS A 36 12.29 -12.07 2.10
N GLU A 37 11.65 -12.78 3.02
CA GLU A 37 10.65 -12.20 3.93
C GLU A 37 11.27 -11.08 4.78
N LYS A 38 12.44 -11.33 5.38
CA LYS A 38 13.18 -10.31 6.15
C LYS A 38 13.52 -9.09 5.30
N LEU A 39 13.91 -9.28 4.03
CA LEU A 39 14.17 -8.18 3.10
C LEU A 39 12.91 -7.39 2.76
N ILE A 40 11.77 -8.05 2.55
CA ILE A 40 10.47 -7.41 2.29
C ILE A 40 10.04 -6.60 3.52
N ASN A 41 10.07 -7.21 4.70
CA ASN A 41 9.69 -6.58 5.97
C ASN A 41 10.63 -5.40 6.31
N GLY A 42 11.93 -5.56 6.06
CA GLY A 42 12.91 -4.49 6.18
C GLY A 42 12.65 -3.33 5.22
N SER A 43 12.29 -3.63 3.96
CA SER A 43 11.96 -2.61 2.95
C SER A 43 10.66 -1.87 3.27
N LEU A 44 9.63 -2.58 3.73
CA LEU A 44 8.39 -1.99 4.22
C LEU A 44 8.67 -1.05 5.40
N THR A 45 9.44 -1.53 6.38
CA THR A 45 9.85 -0.73 7.53
C THR A 45 10.62 0.49 7.07
N ALA A 46 11.58 0.38 6.15
CA ALA A 46 12.33 1.52 5.63
C ALA A 46 11.43 2.56 4.93
N LEU A 47 10.46 2.14 4.11
CA LEU A 47 9.52 3.04 3.42
C LEU A 47 8.53 3.73 4.38
N LEU A 48 8.08 3.00 5.41
CA LEU A 48 7.16 3.50 6.41
C LEU A 48 7.84 4.39 7.45
N MET A 49 9.05 4.02 7.87
CA MET A 49 9.84 4.71 8.88
C MET A 49 10.62 5.88 8.33
N LYS A 50 10.89 5.98 7.01
CA LYS A 50 11.81 7.00 6.49
C LYS A 50 11.51 8.39 7.07
N GLU A 51 12.38 8.78 8.01
CA GLU A 51 12.31 10.00 8.83
C GLU A 51 12.84 11.20 8.05
N GLY A 52 12.31 11.42 6.85
CA GLY A 52 12.29 12.77 6.29
C GLY A 52 11.10 13.52 6.87
N ASP A 53 11.15 14.86 6.87
CA ASP A 53 9.93 15.62 7.02
C ASP A 53 9.03 15.30 5.80
N GLN A 54 8.07 14.42 6.01
CA GLN A 54 7.11 14.03 4.98
C GLN A 54 6.29 15.23 4.50
N ASN A 55 6.35 16.38 5.21
CA ASN A 55 5.79 17.67 4.80
C ASN A 55 6.71 18.49 3.87
N SER A 56 7.99 18.14 3.74
CA SER A 56 8.95 18.80 2.83
C SER A 56 9.37 17.92 1.64
N LEU A 57 9.03 16.63 1.65
CA LEU A 57 9.26 15.75 0.51
C LEU A 57 8.43 16.21 -0.71
N PRO A 58 9.02 16.27 -1.93
CA PRO A 58 8.28 16.54 -3.16
C PRO A 58 7.18 15.50 -3.39
N ASN A 59 6.07 15.93 -4.01
CA ASN A 59 4.90 15.09 -4.20
C ASN A 59 5.22 13.80 -4.96
N ASP A 60 5.95 13.90 -6.07
CA ASP A 60 6.36 12.75 -6.91
C ASP A 60 7.12 11.69 -6.10
N ARG A 61 7.99 12.13 -5.19
CA ARG A 61 8.81 11.24 -4.35
C ARG A 61 8.01 10.60 -3.22
N LEU A 62 6.93 11.25 -2.79
CA LEU A 62 5.97 10.65 -1.85
C LEU A 62 5.10 9.62 -2.56
N GLU A 63 4.64 9.94 -3.77
CA GLU A 63 3.86 9.05 -4.62
C GLU A 63 4.64 7.76 -4.94
N GLU A 64 5.91 7.89 -5.36
CA GLU A 64 6.82 6.76 -5.61
C GLU A 64 6.94 5.80 -4.40
N GLN A 65 6.88 6.32 -3.17
CA GLN A 65 6.91 5.47 -1.97
C GLN A 65 5.63 4.65 -1.82
N PHE A 66 4.46 5.22 -2.12
CA PHE A 66 3.20 4.46 -2.11
C PHE A 66 3.16 3.41 -3.21
N HIS A 67 3.70 3.72 -4.39
CA HIS A 67 3.89 2.76 -5.48
C HIS A 67 4.77 1.57 -5.05
N ALA A 68 5.83 1.82 -4.29
CA ALA A 68 6.71 0.77 -3.78
C ALA A 68 6.04 -0.05 -2.66
N LEU A 69 5.37 0.62 -1.70
CA LEU A 69 4.60 -0.03 -0.63
C LEU A 69 3.56 -0.99 -1.21
N ARG A 70 2.79 -0.52 -2.20
CA ARG A 70 1.77 -1.31 -2.89
C ARG A 70 2.33 -2.55 -3.60
N ARG A 71 3.56 -2.47 -4.14
CA ARG A 71 4.24 -3.62 -4.75
C ARG A 71 4.76 -4.62 -3.71
N LEU A 72 5.21 -4.14 -2.56
CA LEU A 72 5.67 -4.98 -1.45
C LEU A 72 4.52 -5.76 -0.81
N VAL A 73 3.40 -5.09 -0.48
CA VAL A 73 2.24 -5.74 0.15
C VAL A 73 1.43 -6.64 -0.79
N ALA A 74 1.70 -6.59 -2.09
CA ALA A 74 1.15 -7.55 -3.04
C ALA A 74 1.79 -8.95 -2.92
N SER A 75 2.94 -9.07 -2.23
CA SER A 75 3.53 -10.37 -1.87
C SER A 75 2.89 -10.95 -0.60
N LYS A 76 2.96 -12.27 -0.41
CA LYS A 76 2.45 -12.94 0.80
C LYS A 76 3.05 -12.35 2.09
N ALA A 77 4.38 -12.30 2.16
CA ALA A 77 5.11 -11.72 3.29
C ALA A 77 4.69 -10.28 3.59
N GLY A 78 4.61 -9.43 2.56
CA GLY A 78 4.24 -8.02 2.76
C GLY A 78 2.77 -7.84 3.13
N TYR A 79 1.88 -8.74 2.69
CA TYR A 79 0.46 -8.72 3.05
C TYR A 79 0.24 -9.10 4.52
N GLU A 80 0.92 -10.16 4.98
CA GLU A 80 0.88 -10.66 6.36
C GLU A 80 1.54 -9.67 7.34
N ALA A 81 2.57 -8.96 6.89
CA ALA A 81 3.28 -7.93 7.65
C ALA A 81 2.36 -6.87 8.27
N PHE A 82 1.21 -6.57 7.64
CA PHE A 82 0.27 -5.57 8.13
C PHE A 82 -0.30 -5.90 9.52
N THR A 83 -0.47 -7.18 9.83
CA THR A 83 -0.96 -7.62 11.14
C THR A 83 0.12 -8.25 12.01
N SER A 84 1.22 -8.73 11.44
CA SER A 84 2.29 -9.41 12.17
C SER A 84 3.40 -8.47 12.64
N LEU A 85 3.69 -7.38 11.92
CA LEU A 85 4.71 -6.41 12.33
C LEU A 85 4.14 -5.42 13.37
N THR A 86 4.90 -5.22 14.45
CA THR A 86 4.54 -4.29 15.53
C THR A 86 4.37 -2.86 15.01
N ASN A 87 3.32 -2.19 15.45
CA ASN A 87 2.95 -0.80 15.11
C ASN A 87 2.66 -0.52 13.63
N PHE A 88 2.76 -1.51 12.74
CA PHE A 88 2.66 -1.30 11.29
C PHE A 88 1.37 -0.58 10.89
N ARG A 89 0.25 -0.97 11.49
CA ARG A 89 -1.09 -0.38 11.25
C ARG A 89 -1.12 1.11 11.61
N GLU A 90 -0.58 1.47 12.78
CA GLU A 90 -0.56 2.85 13.26
C GLU A 90 0.30 3.73 12.34
N ILE A 91 1.46 3.20 11.92
CA ILE A 91 2.39 3.91 11.04
C ILE A 91 1.78 4.13 9.65
N VAL A 92 1.16 3.08 9.08
CA VAL A 92 0.41 3.17 7.82
C VAL A 92 -0.67 4.23 7.93
N GLY A 93 -1.49 4.19 8.98
CA GLY A 93 -2.55 5.17 9.21
C GLY A 93 -2.02 6.60 9.25
N LYS A 94 -0.97 6.87 10.04
CA LYS A 94 -0.34 8.19 10.13
C LYS A 94 0.23 8.67 8.78
N LYS A 95 0.90 7.78 8.04
CA LYS A 95 1.51 8.12 6.74
C LYS A 95 0.44 8.46 5.70
N VAL A 96 -0.62 7.64 5.59
CA VAL A 96 -1.76 7.89 4.69
C VAL A 96 -2.44 9.20 5.05
N VAL A 97 -2.76 9.43 6.32
CA VAL A 97 -3.41 10.67 6.78
C VAL A 97 -2.60 11.91 6.41
N ARG A 98 -1.28 11.87 6.59
CA ARG A 98 -0.38 12.98 6.20
C ARG A 98 -0.32 13.16 4.69
N ALA A 99 -0.28 12.06 3.93
CA ALA A 99 -0.23 12.10 2.47
C ALA A 99 -1.52 12.68 1.87
N LEU A 100 -2.70 12.26 2.33
CA LEU A 100 -3.98 12.78 1.85
C LEU A 100 -4.18 14.27 2.15
N ARG A 101 -3.56 14.79 3.22
CA ARG A 101 -3.57 16.23 3.53
C ARG A 101 -2.83 17.09 2.49
N ARG A 102 -2.00 16.50 1.64
CA ARG A 102 -1.34 17.19 0.52
C ARG A 102 -2.32 17.63 -0.56
N LYS A 103 -3.53 17.03 -0.63
CA LYS A 103 -4.55 17.30 -1.65
C LYS A 103 -3.99 17.21 -3.07
N ASP A 104 -3.13 16.23 -3.28
CA ASP A 104 -2.53 15.90 -4.57
C ASP A 104 -3.18 14.62 -5.10
N ASP A 105 -3.61 14.63 -6.35
CA ASP A 105 -4.39 13.56 -6.95
C ASP A 105 -3.56 12.28 -7.15
N GLY A 106 -2.29 12.42 -7.56
CA GLY A 106 -1.37 11.30 -7.75
C GLY A 106 -1.08 10.57 -6.43
N ILE A 107 -0.78 11.35 -5.38
CA ILE A 107 -0.61 10.81 -4.02
C ILE A 107 -1.89 10.16 -3.52
N SER A 108 -3.04 10.82 -3.68
CA SER A 108 -4.35 10.29 -3.24
C SER A 108 -4.63 8.93 -3.88
N HIS A 109 -4.44 8.85 -5.19
CA HIS A 109 -4.61 7.63 -5.96
C HIS A 109 -3.65 6.51 -5.51
N ALA A 110 -2.36 6.81 -5.37
CA ALA A 110 -1.37 5.83 -4.92
C ALA A 110 -1.64 5.33 -3.48
N CYS A 111 -2.16 6.21 -2.60
CA CYS A 111 -2.57 5.84 -1.25
C CYS A 111 -3.76 4.88 -1.26
N VAL A 112 -4.82 5.21 -1.99
CA VAL A 112 -6.01 4.35 -2.10
C VAL A 112 -5.64 2.99 -2.69
N ASP A 113 -4.81 2.98 -3.72
CA ASP A 113 -4.38 1.73 -4.36
C ASP A 113 -3.54 0.84 -3.41
N PHE A 114 -2.66 1.44 -2.61
CA PHE A 114 -1.95 0.75 -1.54
C PHE A 114 -2.92 0.15 -0.49
N LEU A 115 -3.93 0.91 -0.06
CA LEU A 115 -4.93 0.41 0.89
C LEU A 115 -5.78 -0.72 0.29
N CYS A 116 -6.15 -0.63 -0.99
CA CYS A 116 -6.81 -1.71 -1.72
C CYS A 116 -5.98 -2.99 -1.67
N ALA A 117 -4.67 -2.90 -1.91
CA ALA A 117 -3.78 -4.07 -1.90
C ALA A 117 -3.62 -4.70 -0.49
N LEU A 118 -3.90 -3.94 0.58
CA LEU A 118 -3.97 -4.48 1.95
C LEU A 118 -5.32 -5.14 2.26
N MET A 119 -6.41 -4.67 1.66
CA MET A 119 -7.76 -5.23 1.90
C MET A 119 -8.12 -6.38 0.96
N GLN A 120 -7.56 -6.39 -0.25
CA GLN A 120 -7.74 -7.45 -1.24
C GLN A 120 -6.38 -8.02 -1.64
N PRO A 121 -6.04 -9.24 -1.18
CA PRO A 121 -4.74 -9.84 -1.46
C PRO A 121 -4.54 -10.06 -2.97
N MET A 122 -3.30 -9.84 -3.41
CA MET A 122 -2.91 -9.93 -4.82
C MET A 122 -2.18 -11.24 -5.17
N HIS A 123 -1.92 -12.09 -4.16
CA HIS A 123 -1.23 -13.37 -4.27
C HIS A 123 -2.20 -14.54 -4.16
N ASP A 124 -1.81 -15.68 -4.72
CA ASP A 124 -2.64 -16.88 -4.74
C ASP A 124 -2.61 -17.61 -3.39
N ASN A 125 -3.63 -18.45 -3.12
CA ASN A 125 -3.74 -19.26 -1.89
C ASN A 125 -3.63 -18.46 -0.58
N TYR A 126 -4.19 -17.24 -0.58
CA TYR A 126 -4.18 -16.38 0.59
C TYR A 126 -5.14 -16.91 1.68
N ASP A 127 -4.85 -16.61 2.94
CA ASP A 127 -5.71 -16.97 4.06
C ASP A 127 -6.87 -15.96 4.21
N LEU A 128 -8.12 -16.44 4.12
CA LEU A 128 -9.33 -15.64 4.33
C LEU A 128 -9.36 -14.95 5.71
N ARG A 129 -8.80 -15.60 6.74
CA ARG A 129 -8.68 -14.99 8.07
C ARG A 129 -7.75 -13.79 8.03
N GLN A 130 -6.62 -13.89 7.32
CA GLN A 130 -5.69 -12.78 7.13
C GLN A 130 -6.35 -11.62 6.38
N GLU A 131 -7.13 -11.91 5.34
CA GLU A 131 -7.93 -10.90 4.63
C GLU A 131 -8.88 -10.17 5.57
N GLN A 132 -9.65 -10.91 6.38
CA GLN A 132 -10.60 -10.33 7.31
C GLN A 132 -9.92 -9.48 8.40
N MET A 133 -8.77 -9.94 8.93
CA MET A 133 -8.00 -9.18 9.90
C MET A 133 -7.49 -7.85 9.31
N ASN A 134 -7.02 -7.85 8.06
CA ASN A 134 -6.59 -6.64 7.39
C ASN A 134 -7.76 -5.66 7.18
N LYS A 135 -8.89 -6.15 6.67
CA LYS A 135 -10.11 -5.36 6.48
C LYS A 135 -10.59 -4.75 7.79
N SER A 136 -10.79 -5.55 8.83
CA SER A 136 -11.24 -5.06 10.14
C SER A 136 -10.28 -4.01 10.71
N SER A 137 -8.97 -4.23 10.55
CA SER A 137 -7.95 -3.29 11.01
C SER A 137 -7.98 -1.94 10.29
N LEU A 138 -8.22 -1.93 8.97
CA LEU A 138 -8.30 -0.69 8.18
C LEU A 138 -9.64 0.04 8.33
N LEU A 139 -10.73 -0.72 8.41
CA LEU A 139 -12.10 -0.18 8.35
C LEU A 139 -12.69 0.14 9.74
N SER A 140 -12.02 -0.24 10.84
CA SER A 140 -12.52 0.00 12.21
C SER A 140 -12.56 1.48 12.61
N SER A 141 -11.76 2.34 11.98
CA SER A 141 -11.66 3.76 12.34
C SER A 141 -12.51 4.64 11.42
N LYS A 142 -13.68 5.05 11.89
CA LYS A 142 -14.59 5.96 11.15
C LYS A 142 -13.90 7.27 10.70
N PRO A 143 -13.13 7.99 11.55
CA PRO A 143 -12.45 9.21 11.10
C PRO A 143 -11.41 8.95 10.00
N PHE A 144 -10.74 7.80 10.06
CA PHE A 144 -9.80 7.40 9.01
C PHE A 144 -10.52 7.11 7.69
N LEU A 145 -11.66 6.41 7.75
CA LEU A 145 -12.49 6.15 6.57
C LEU A 145 -13.01 7.42 5.93
N GLU A 146 -13.54 8.36 6.72
CA GLU A 146 -14.02 9.65 6.20
C GLU A 146 -12.91 10.39 5.46
N MET A 147 -11.68 10.37 6.00
CA MET A 147 -10.52 10.95 5.34
C MET A 147 -10.14 10.27 4.02
N VAL A 148 -10.23 8.95 3.93
CA VAL A 148 -9.91 8.20 2.70
C VAL A 148 -11.03 8.35 1.65
N LEU A 149 -12.29 8.43 2.10
CA LEU A 149 -13.46 8.59 1.23
C LEU A 149 -13.56 9.99 0.63
N GLU A 150 -13.02 11.02 1.28
CA GLU A 150 -13.14 12.40 0.81
C GLU A 150 -12.46 12.63 -0.57
N PRO A 151 -11.18 12.24 -0.80
CA PRO A 151 -10.57 12.27 -2.14
C PRO A 151 -11.36 11.47 -3.17
N LEU A 152 -11.92 10.33 -2.75
CA LEU A 152 -12.71 9.48 -3.63
C LEU A 152 -13.97 10.21 -4.11
N LYS A 153 -14.69 10.95 -3.25
CA LYS A 153 -15.89 11.70 -3.68
C LYS A 153 -15.60 12.71 -4.78
N THR A 154 -14.50 13.46 -4.68
CA THR A 154 -14.07 14.42 -5.70
C THR A 154 -13.69 13.74 -7.01
N HIS A 155 -13.05 12.58 -6.93
CA HIS A 155 -12.69 11.78 -8.12
C HIS A 155 -13.88 11.04 -8.72
N VAL A 156 -14.84 10.57 -7.94
CA VAL A 156 -16.06 9.93 -8.46
C VAL A 156 -16.74 10.86 -9.47
N VAL A 157 -16.87 12.15 -9.15
CA VAL A 157 -17.51 13.15 -10.02
C VAL A 157 -16.67 13.47 -11.28
N ALA A 158 -15.35 13.60 -11.15
CA ALA A 158 -14.47 13.91 -12.29
C ALA A 158 -14.23 12.71 -13.22
N TRP A 159 -14.29 11.47 -12.72
CA TRP A 159 -13.92 10.26 -13.46
C TRP A 159 -15.14 9.57 -14.11
N TYR A 160 -16.37 9.82 -13.67
CA TYR A 160 -17.57 9.51 -14.48
C TYR A 160 -17.65 10.32 -15.79
N GLY A 161 -16.89 11.42 -15.89
CA GLY A 161 -16.76 12.21 -17.12
C GLY A 161 -15.67 11.71 -18.09
N SER A 162 -14.78 10.81 -17.66
CA SER A 162 -13.68 10.30 -18.51
C SER A 162 -13.48 8.80 -18.33
N THR A 163 -13.84 8.05 -19.36
CA THR A 163 -13.67 6.60 -19.47
C THR A 163 -12.22 6.17 -19.20
N GLY A 164 -11.96 5.38 -18.14
CA GLY A 164 -10.76 4.53 -18.17
C GLY A 164 -10.11 3.99 -16.88
N SER A 165 -10.45 4.39 -15.65
CA SER A 165 -9.73 3.86 -14.46
C SER A 165 -10.58 2.95 -13.57
N GLN A 166 -10.06 1.74 -13.32
CA GLN A 166 -10.74 0.64 -12.62
C GLN A 166 -10.58 0.68 -11.08
N LEU A 167 -10.17 1.81 -10.49
CA LEU A 167 -9.94 1.88 -9.04
C LEU A 167 -11.22 2.09 -8.23
N HIS A 168 -12.20 2.80 -8.79
CA HIS A 168 -13.50 3.04 -8.15
C HIS A 168 -14.27 1.75 -7.82
N PRO A 169 -14.46 0.79 -8.75
CA PRO A 169 -15.16 -0.45 -8.43
C PRO A 169 -14.47 -1.23 -7.32
N ARG A 170 -13.14 -1.30 -7.31
CA ARG A 170 -12.39 -2.12 -6.35
C ARG A 170 -12.52 -1.59 -4.92
N PHE A 171 -12.24 -0.32 -4.66
CA PHE A 171 -12.28 0.20 -3.28
C PHE A 171 -13.70 0.21 -2.71
N LEU A 172 -14.70 0.68 -3.47
CA LEU A 172 -16.10 0.68 -3.02
C LEU A 172 -16.65 -0.74 -2.87
N HIS A 173 -16.33 -1.65 -3.78
CA HIS A 173 -16.73 -3.06 -3.64
C HIS A 173 -16.10 -3.70 -2.40
N ILE A 174 -14.82 -3.42 -2.12
CA ILE A 174 -14.14 -3.89 -0.92
C ILE A 174 -14.82 -3.33 0.35
N CYS A 175 -15.10 -2.02 0.40
CA CYS A 175 -15.76 -1.40 1.55
C CYS A 175 -17.19 -1.90 1.75
N CYS A 176 -17.97 -2.04 0.67
CA CYS A 176 -19.35 -2.56 0.72
C CYS A 176 -19.39 -4.02 1.16
N LEU A 177 -18.54 -4.89 0.62
CA LEU A 177 -18.48 -6.30 1.03
C LEU A 177 -18.06 -6.44 2.51
N SER A 178 -17.15 -5.58 2.97
CA SER A 178 -16.69 -5.60 4.37
C SER A 178 -17.73 -5.07 5.37
N SER A 179 -18.82 -4.45 4.90
CA SER A 179 -19.93 -3.97 5.73
C SER A 179 -21.08 -4.97 5.84
N LEU A 180 -21.01 -6.08 5.10
CA LEU A 180 -22.04 -7.14 5.03
C LEU A 180 -21.66 -8.40 5.83
N GLN A 181 -20.51 -8.41 6.51
CA GLN A 181 -19.99 -9.49 7.36
C GLN A 181 -19.78 -8.98 8.78
#